data_AF-A0A1S3MC51-F1
#
_entry.id   AF-A0A1S3MC51-F1
#
_cell.length_a   1.000
_cell.length_b   1.000
_cell.length_c   1.000
_cell.angle_alpha   90.00
_cell.angle_beta   90.00
_cell.angle_gamma   90.00
#
_symmetry.space_group_name_H-M   'P 1'
#
loop_
_entity.id
_entity.type
_entity.pdbx_description
1 polymer ?
#
loop_
_entity_poly.entity_id
_entity_poly.type
_entity_poly.pdbx_seq_one_letter_code
_entity_poly.pdbx_strand_id
1 'polypeptide(L)'
;MHSISQSKCFWHGISALWAREGHNWKGDRARAPTHIIEMQTLLKGRRVGYWLSEKKIKKMNFLVFVDMCRKRGIEMVQLDLSRPLEEQGPLDVIIHKLADLILADQNDTQALLLVQSVQDYIDTHPEMVVLDPLPAIRTLLDRCKSYQLIRRLEDCMKDERICSPPFMVLRSECGTDTLKHIQKHGITFPFICKTPNSNSHEMAIIFSEEDLKDVKPPCVIQNFINHDAVLYKVYVVGEAYYVVERPSIRNFPSGPAERKPIFFHSHDVSKPECASDLNSRDNVEGVSRVPIDDVIREISRCLRRALDVSLFGIDIIISNQTGQHAVIDINAFPGYEGVPEFFDDLLSHLTSVLQEQAFERTSVVGGQPPAAALADCGKPCMLLGNEANTWIVEGDCVKRGGNQGLGCDSEVSANFQQHCVSAIPTKASSQ
;
A
#
# COMPACT_ATOMS: atom_id res chain seq x y z
N MET A 1 -18.24 26.24 20.78
CA MET A 1 -17.41 27.33 20.21
C MET A 1 -16.22 27.59 21.12
N HIS A 2 -15.13 26.83 20.98
CA HIS A 2 -13.76 27.18 21.39
C HIS A 2 -12.83 26.04 20.94
N SER A 3 -11.60 26.39 20.59
CA SER A 3 -10.47 25.52 20.21
C SER A 3 -10.34 25.10 18.73
N ILE A 4 -9.96 26.07 17.89
CA ILE A 4 -9.11 25.84 16.72
C ILE A 4 -7.90 26.76 16.90
N SER A 5 -6.74 26.25 17.31
CA SER A 5 -5.44 26.92 17.16
C SER A 5 -4.31 26.08 17.78
N GLN A 6 -3.92 24.97 17.16
CA GLN A 6 -2.60 24.36 17.39
C GLN A 6 -2.08 23.67 16.10
N SER A 7 -1.97 24.43 15.00
CA SER A 7 -1.23 23.96 13.81
C SER A 7 -0.50 25.09 13.05
N LYS A 8 -0.48 26.31 13.57
CA LYS A 8 0.20 27.46 12.92
C LYS A 8 1.65 27.69 13.36
N CYS A 9 2.21 26.84 14.23
CA CYS A 9 3.48 27.14 14.91
C CYS A 9 4.76 26.69 14.19
N PHE A 10 4.72 25.93 13.10
CA PHE A 10 5.98 25.49 12.46
C PHE A 10 6.54 26.50 11.45
N TRP A 11 5.70 27.30 10.78
CA TRP A 11 6.15 28.28 9.78
C TRP A 11 6.34 29.72 10.31
N HIS A 12 5.82 30.05 11.49
CA HIS A 12 6.02 31.37 12.10
C HIS A 12 7.33 31.49 12.91
N GLY A 13 7.93 30.37 13.32
CA GLY A 13 9.15 30.36 14.14
C GLY A 13 10.40 30.88 13.44
N ILE A 14 10.48 30.75 12.10
CA ILE A 14 11.64 31.22 11.32
C ILE A 14 11.51 32.71 10.98
N SER A 15 10.28 33.23 10.85
CA SER A 15 10.04 34.65 10.56
C SER A 15 10.19 35.54 11.80
N ALA A 16 9.91 35.04 13.01
CA ALA A 16 10.01 35.80 14.25
C ALA A 16 11.46 36.05 14.74
N LEU A 17 12.43 35.26 14.28
CA LEU A 17 13.85 35.45 14.61
C LEU A 17 14.54 36.56 13.78
N TRP A 18 13.88 37.05 12.72
CA TRP A 18 14.43 38.07 11.81
C TRP A 18 13.83 39.47 12.01
N ALA A 19 12.95 39.65 13.00
CA ALA A 19 12.30 40.94 13.30
C ALA A 19 12.98 41.73 14.43
N ARG A 20 14.19 41.33 14.88
CA ARG A 20 14.85 41.93 16.06
C ARG A 20 16.15 42.69 15.79
N GLU A 21 16.55 42.86 14.54
CA GLU A 21 17.64 43.75 14.17
C GLU A 21 17.13 44.79 13.17
N GLY A 22 16.84 45.98 13.69
CA GLY A 22 16.36 47.09 12.89
C GLY A 22 17.47 47.65 12.01
N HIS A 23 17.34 47.48 10.68
CA HIS A 23 18.04 48.31 9.72
C HIS A 23 17.10 48.74 8.59
N ASN A 24 16.96 50.06 8.51
CA ASN A 24 16.17 50.82 7.56
C ASN A 24 16.88 50.90 6.20
N TRP A 25 16.38 50.25 5.15
CA TRP A 25 16.81 50.50 3.76
C TRP A 25 15.61 50.50 2.81
N LYS A 26 15.37 51.66 2.18
CA LYS A 26 14.48 51.83 1.03
C LYS A 26 15.13 51.22 -0.21
N GLY A 27 14.34 50.42 -0.94
CA GLY A 27 14.57 50.12 -2.35
C GLY A 27 15.51 48.96 -2.61
N ASP A 28 14.96 47.74 -2.65
CA ASP A 28 15.43 46.73 -3.59
C ASP A 28 14.35 45.67 -3.82
N ARG A 29 14.22 45.23 -5.07
CA ARG A 29 13.30 44.16 -5.49
C ARG A 29 13.53 42.93 -4.63
N ALA A 30 12.48 42.45 -3.96
CA ALA A 30 12.49 41.21 -3.20
C ALA A 30 12.98 40.06 -4.10
N ARG A 31 14.26 39.70 -3.98
CA ARG A 31 14.78 38.43 -4.52
C ARG A 31 14.19 37.33 -3.66
N ALA A 32 13.58 36.34 -4.29
CA ALA A 32 13.23 35.11 -3.62
C ALA A 32 14.49 34.54 -2.93
N PRO A 33 14.38 33.95 -1.73
CA PRO A 33 15.49 33.31 -1.05
C PRO A 33 16.22 32.36 -2.01
N THR A 34 17.55 32.41 -2.04
CA THR A 34 18.42 31.66 -2.97
C THR A 34 18.08 30.17 -3.00
N HIS A 35 17.70 29.60 -1.86
CA HIS A 35 17.25 28.21 -1.70
C HIS A 35 15.97 27.87 -2.49
N ILE A 36 15.02 28.80 -2.62
CA ILE A 36 13.79 28.60 -3.41
C ILE A 36 14.10 28.62 -4.91
N ILE A 37 15.04 29.45 -5.34
CA ILE A 37 15.48 29.54 -6.73
C ILE A 37 16.22 28.26 -7.12
N GLU A 38 17.15 27.78 -6.29
CA GLU A 38 17.88 26.52 -6.51
C GLU A 38 16.92 25.30 -6.58
N MET A 39 15.96 25.21 -5.66
CA MET A 39 14.94 24.13 -5.68
C MET A 39 14.06 24.19 -6.94
N GLN A 40 13.65 25.38 -7.38
CA GLN A 40 12.88 25.53 -8.62
C GLN A 40 13.69 25.19 -9.87
N THR A 41 15.02 25.41 -9.86
CA THR A 41 15.88 25.02 -10.99
C THR A 41 16.07 23.51 -11.09
N LEU A 42 16.09 22.77 -9.98
CA LEU A 42 16.27 21.31 -9.94
C LEU A 42 15.07 20.52 -10.47
N LEU A 43 13.87 21.09 -10.34
CA LEU A 43 12.62 20.45 -10.79
C LEU A 43 12.29 20.75 -12.27
N LYS A 44 12.88 21.81 -12.83
CA LYS A 44 12.55 22.27 -14.17
C LYS A 44 13.06 21.27 -15.22
N GLY A 45 12.14 20.74 -16.02
CA GLY A 45 12.44 19.75 -17.04
C GLY A 45 12.40 18.30 -16.57
N ARG A 46 12.02 18.05 -15.30
CA ARG A 46 11.68 16.71 -14.83
C ARG A 46 10.36 16.26 -15.43
N ARG A 47 10.28 15.00 -15.84
CA ARG A 47 9.11 14.44 -16.53
C ARG A 47 8.51 13.28 -15.75
N VAL A 48 7.25 13.42 -15.39
CA VAL A 48 6.52 12.47 -14.54
C VAL A 48 5.36 11.89 -15.32
N GLY A 49 5.40 10.57 -15.53
CA GLY A 49 4.29 9.80 -16.07
C GLY A 49 3.28 9.51 -14.96
N TYR A 50 1.99 9.48 -15.28
CA TYR A 50 1.00 8.95 -14.36
C TYR A 50 -0.02 8.04 -15.05
N TRP A 51 -0.38 6.95 -14.37
CA TRP A 51 -1.44 6.05 -14.79
C TRP A 51 -2.45 5.82 -13.67
N LEU A 52 -3.65 6.36 -13.85
CA LEU A 52 -4.78 6.19 -12.94
C LEU A 52 -6.03 5.91 -13.76
N SER A 53 -6.93 5.08 -13.23
CA SER A 53 -8.23 4.89 -13.87
C SER A 53 -8.99 6.22 -13.92
N GLU A 54 -9.80 6.42 -14.97
CA GLU A 54 -10.67 7.59 -15.13
C GLU A 54 -11.53 7.85 -13.88
N LYS A 55 -12.01 6.76 -13.25
CA LYS A 55 -12.76 6.83 -12.00
C LYS A 55 -11.94 7.46 -10.87
N LYS A 56 -10.66 7.09 -10.73
CA LYS A 56 -9.79 7.62 -9.67
C LYS A 56 -9.36 9.06 -9.97
N ILE A 57 -9.04 9.40 -11.22
CA ILE A 57 -8.74 10.78 -11.65
C ILE A 57 -9.88 11.72 -11.28
N LYS A 58 -11.12 11.35 -11.64
CA LYS A 58 -12.32 12.15 -11.34
C LYS A 58 -12.58 12.24 -9.84
N LYS A 59 -12.52 11.09 -9.13
CA LYS A 59 -12.82 11.03 -7.69
C LYS A 59 -11.87 11.89 -6.86
N MET A 60 -10.57 11.88 -7.20
CA MET A 60 -9.56 12.65 -6.47
C MET A 60 -9.38 14.07 -7.01
N ASN A 61 -9.99 14.40 -8.15
CA ASN A 61 -9.70 15.63 -8.89
C ASN A 61 -8.21 15.79 -9.22
N PHE A 62 -7.58 14.71 -9.72
CA PHE A 62 -6.12 14.61 -9.87
C PHE A 62 -5.52 15.63 -10.85
N LEU A 63 -6.33 16.22 -11.73
CA LEU A 63 -5.87 17.28 -12.63
C LEU A 63 -5.41 18.55 -11.88
N VAL A 64 -5.92 18.81 -10.68
CA VAL A 64 -5.42 19.89 -9.81
C VAL A 64 -3.95 19.66 -9.45
N PHE A 65 -3.59 18.42 -9.11
CA PHE A 65 -2.20 18.05 -8.83
C PHE A 65 -1.31 18.20 -10.06
N VAL A 66 -1.79 17.76 -11.23
CA VAL A 66 -1.09 17.93 -12.50
C VAL A 66 -0.75 19.40 -12.75
N ASP A 67 -1.69 20.32 -12.52
CA ASP A 67 -1.47 21.76 -12.67
C ASP A 67 -0.53 22.33 -11.59
N MET A 68 -0.56 21.80 -10.37
CA MET A 68 0.41 22.17 -9.31
C MET A 68 1.84 21.78 -9.71
N CYS A 69 2.05 20.58 -10.24
CA CYS A 69 3.35 20.13 -10.73
C CYS A 69 3.86 20.99 -11.89
N ARG A 70 3.00 21.30 -12.87
CA ARG A 70 3.36 22.17 -14.00
C ARG A 70 3.79 23.57 -13.56
N LYS A 71 3.13 24.15 -12.55
CA LYS A 71 3.53 25.43 -11.96
C LYS A 71 4.90 25.37 -11.27
N ARG A 72 5.36 24.18 -10.86
CA ARG A 72 6.71 23.93 -10.34
C ARG A 72 7.74 23.58 -11.43
N GLY A 73 7.35 23.59 -12.70
CA GLY A 73 8.23 23.28 -13.83
C GLY A 73 8.39 21.78 -14.13
N ILE A 74 7.55 20.94 -13.52
CA ILE A 74 7.51 19.49 -13.75
C ILE A 74 6.56 19.21 -14.92
N GLU A 75 7.05 18.49 -15.93
CA GLU A 75 6.22 18.01 -17.03
C GLU A 75 5.42 16.78 -16.57
N MET A 76 4.10 16.82 -16.76
CA MET A 76 3.20 15.74 -16.36
C MET A 76 2.58 15.09 -17.60
N VAL A 77 2.74 13.79 -17.74
CA VAL A 77 2.28 12.98 -18.89
C VAL A 77 1.28 11.94 -18.40
N GLN A 78 0.05 11.97 -18.90
CA GLN A 78 -0.89 10.87 -18.68
C GLN A 78 -0.46 9.70 -19.58
N LEU A 79 -0.14 8.56 -18.98
CA LEU A 79 0.33 7.39 -19.72
C LEU A 79 -0.84 6.67 -20.38
N ASP A 80 -0.66 6.31 -21.63
CA ASP A 80 -1.53 5.43 -22.40
C ASP A 80 -0.86 4.06 -22.54
N LEU A 81 -1.30 3.08 -21.76
CA LEU A 81 -0.72 1.73 -21.78
C LEU A 81 -1.07 0.96 -23.06
N SER A 82 -1.98 1.46 -23.91
CA SER A 82 -2.25 0.84 -25.21
C SER A 82 -1.18 1.16 -26.25
N ARG A 83 -0.25 2.07 -25.94
CA ARG A 83 0.87 2.48 -26.78
C ARG A 83 2.21 2.15 -26.11
N PRO A 84 3.30 1.97 -26.88
CA PRO A 84 4.62 1.77 -26.32
C PRO A 84 5.00 2.88 -25.33
N LEU A 85 5.50 2.51 -24.15
CA LEU A 85 5.94 3.47 -23.13
C LEU A 85 7.21 4.23 -23.54
N GLU A 86 8.05 3.61 -24.36
CA GLU A 86 9.25 4.24 -24.96
C GLU A 86 8.92 5.53 -25.73
N GLU A 87 7.78 5.58 -26.42
CA GLU A 87 7.33 6.77 -27.16
C GLU A 87 6.81 7.89 -26.25
N GLN A 88 6.51 7.55 -25.00
CA GLN A 88 5.93 8.44 -24.01
C GLN A 88 6.96 8.95 -23.00
N GLY A 89 8.12 8.29 -22.92
CA GLY A 89 9.29 8.70 -22.15
C GLY A 89 10.24 9.64 -22.91
N PRO A 90 11.43 9.94 -22.36
CA PRO A 90 11.94 9.45 -21.08
C PRO A 90 11.16 10.02 -19.88
N LEU A 91 11.09 9.26 -18.78
CA LEU A 91 10.40 9.62 -17.53
C LEU A 91 11.38 9.54 -16.37
N ASP A 92 11.32 10.49 -15.44
CA ASP A 92 12.06 10.42 -14.18
C ASP A 92 11.27 9.64 -13.11
N VAL A 93 9.95 9.78 -13.10
CA VAL A 93 9.04 9.12 -12.14
C VAL A 93 7.75 8.63 -12.83
N ILE A 94 7.22 7.49 -12.40
CA ILE A 94 5.85 7.05 -12.69
C ILE A 94 5.01 7.03 -11.41
N ILE A 95 3.87 7.72 -11.40
CA ILE A 95 2.84 7.60 -10.35
C ILE A 95 1.71 6.72 -10.85
N HIS A 96 1.35 5.65 -10.16
CA HIS A 96 0.31 4.76 -10.68
C HIS A 96 -0.63 4.13 -9.65
N LYS A 97 -1.78 3.63 -10.13
CA LYS A 97 -2.69 2.72 -9.41
C LYS A 97 -3.03 1.52 -10.28
N LEU A 98 -2.06 0.65 -10.52
CA LEU A 98 -2.23 -0.53 -11.40
C LEU A 98 -2.93 -1.72 -10.71
N ALA A 99 -3.30 -1.58 -9.44
CA ALA A 99 -3.84 -2.65 -8.61
C ALA A 99 -5.01 -3.41 -9.26
N ASP A 100 -5.98 -2.70 -9.86
CA ASP A 100 -7.13 -3.32 -10.51
C ASP A 100 -6.73 -4.11 -11.77
N LEU A 101 -5.74 -3.60 -12.52
CA LEU A 101 -5.23 -4.26 -13.73
C LEU A 101 -4.44 -5.53 -13.38
N ILE A 102 -3.63 -5.48 -12.33
CA ILE A 102 -2.88 -6.65 -11.81
C ILE A 102 -3.83 -7.72 -11.25
N LEU A 103 -5.00 -7.34 -10.72
CA LEU A 103 -6.02 -8.31 -10.31
C LEU A 103 -6.79 -8.91 -11.50
N ALA A 104 -7.05 -8.12 -12.54
CA ALA A 104 -7.72 -8.55 -13.76
C ALA A 104 -6.87 -9.55 -14.57
N ASP A 105 -5.55 -9.43 -14.49
CA ASP A 105 -4.53 -10.36 -15.03
C ASP A 105 -4.90 -11.85 -14.88
N GLN A 106 -5.58 -12.21 -13.78
CA GLN A 106 -5.93 -13.59 -13.49
C GLN A 106 -6.94 -14.22 -14.48
N ASN A 107 -7.70 -13.41 -15.24
CA ASN A 107 -8.73 -13.87 -16.16
C ASN A 107 -8.75 -13.10 -17.51
N ASP A 108 -7.88 -12.10 -17.70
CA ASP A 108 -7.86 -11.24 -18.88
C ASP A 108 -6.45 -11.15 -19.49
N THR A 109 -6.27 -11.78 -20.65
CA THR A 109 -5.01 -11.80 -21.39
C THR A 109 -4.55 -10.39 -21.79
N GLN A 110 -5.46 -9.45 -22.02
CA GLN A 110 -5.09 -8.08 -22.35
C GLN A 110 -4.51 -7.37 -21.12
N ALA A 111 -5.13 -7.53 -19.94
CA ALA A 111 -4.60 -6.97 -18.70
C ALA A 111 -3.21 -7.53 -18.38
N LEU A 112 -3.00 -8.83 -18.60
CA LEU A 112 -1.70 -9.50 -18.45
C LEU A 112 -0.62 -8.83 -19.31
N LEU A 113 -0.90 -8.65 -20.60
CA LEU A 113 0.02 -8.03 -21.55
C LEU A 113 0.34 -6.57 -21.19
N LEU A 114 -0.65 -5.81 -20.73
CA LEU A 114 -0.44 -4.42 -20.30
C LEU A 114 0.45 -4.35 -19.05
N VAL A 115 0.20 -5.20 -18.05
CA VAL A 115 1.03 -5.26 -16.84
C VAL A 115 2.45 -5.70 -17.18
N GLN A 116 2.62 -6.69 -18.07
CA GLN A 116 3.93 -7.14 -18.52
C GLN A 116 4.67 -6.02 -19.25
N SER A 117 4.01 -5.29 -20.17
CA SER A 117 4.64 -4.17 -20.87
C SER A 117 5.11 -3.06 -19.92
N VAL A 118 4.37 -2.81 -18.83
CA VAL A 118 4.81 -1.85 -17.80
C VAL A 118 6.03 -2.41 -17.04
N GLN A 119 6.01 -3.69 -16.68
CA GLN A 119 7.14 -4.32 -16.01
C GLN A 119 8.40 -4.28 -16.87
N ASP A 120 8.30 -4.63 -18.15
CA ASP A 120 9.42 -4.59 -19.09
C ASP A 120 10.02 -3.18 -19.20
N TYR A 121 9.17 -2.14 -19.25
CA TYR A 121 9.62 -0.75 -19.30
C TYR A 121 10.32 -0.30 -18.00
N ILE A 122 9.84 -0.76 -16.84
CA ILE A 122 10.49 -0.51 -15.55
C ILE A 122 11.85 -1.19 -15.50
N ASP A 123 11.94 -2.44 -15.95
CA ASP A 123 13.17 -3.24 -15.92
C ASP A 123 14.24 -2.67 -16.87
N THR A 124 13.84 -2.03 -17.97
CA THR A 124 14.77 -1.37 -18.91
C THR A 124 15.20 0.05 -18.49
N HIS A 125 14.54 0.65 -17.49
CA HIS A 125 14.79 2.03 -17.02
C HIS A 125 15.02 2.09 -15.50
N PRO A 126 16.11 1.50 -14.97
CA PRO A 126 16.38 1.45 -13.53
C PRO A 126 16.63 2.84 -12.90
N GLU A 127 16.91 3.87 -13.71
CA GLU A 127 17.07 5.25 -13.26
C GLU A 127 15.75 5.99 -12.99
N MET A 128 14.61 5.37 -13.32
CA MET A 128 13.26 5.88 -13.10
C MET A 128 12.72 5.38 -11.76
N VAL A 129 12.06 6.25 -10.99
CA VAL A 129 11.38 5.83 -9.76
C VAL A 129 9.92 5.49 -10.05
N VAL A 130 9.43 4.40 -9.48
CA VAL A 130 8.04 3.96 -9.59
C VAL A 130 7.34 4.16 -8.26
N LEU A 131 6.33 5.02 -8.22
CA LEU A 131 5.48 5.29 -7.06
C LEU A 131 4.16 4.51 -7.21
N ASP A 132 4.02 3.31 -6.63
CA ASP A 132 4.98 2.56 -5.80
C ASP A 132 5.42 1.24 -6.50
N PRO A 133 6.55 0.62 -6.13
CA PRO A 133 7.08 -0.55 -6.83
C PRO A 133 6.07 -1.70 -7.01
N LEU A 134 6.04 -2.27 -8.22
CA LEU A 134 5.11 -3.35 -8.59
C LEU A 134 5.15 -4.60 -7.66
N PRO A 135 6.31 -5.02 -7.10
CA PRO A 135 6.37 -6.08 -6.10
C PRO A 135 5.61 -5.73 -4.80
N ALA A 136 5.70 -4.48 -4.36
CA ALA A 136 5.01 -4.00 -3.18
C ALA A 136 3.49 -3.98 -3.40
N ILE A 137 3.05 -3.51 -4.56
CA ILE A 137 1.64 -3.54 -4.95
C ILE A 137 1.09 -4.98 -4.95
N ARG A 138 1.84 -5.95 -5.48
CA ARG A 138 1.44 -7.38 -5.45
C ARG A 138 1.30 -7.92 -4.03
N THR A 139 2.19 -7.52 -3.13
CA THR A 139 2.09 -7.88 -1.70
C THR A 139 0.80 -7.34 -1.08
N LEU A 140 0.46 -6.08 -1.36
CA LEU A 140 -0.75 -5.41 -0.84
C LEU A 140 -2.07 -5.86 -1.49
N LEU A 141 -2.01 -6.57 -2.61
CA LEU A 141 -3.18 -7.16 -3.27
C LEU A 141 -3.59 -8.53 -2.67
N ASP A 142 -2.67 -9.20 -1.99
CA ASP A 142 -2.88 -10.49 -1.33
C ASP A 142 -2.96 -10.28 0.19
N ARG A 143 -4.15 -10.49 0.78
CA ARG A 143 -4.37 -10.30 2.22
C ARG A 143 -3.52 -11.24 3.07
N CYS A 144 -3.21 -12.46 2.59
CA CYS A 144 -2.31 -13.34 3.32
C CYS A 144 -0.90 -12.75 3.40
N LYS A 145 -0.36 -12.28 2.27
CA LYS A 145 0.97 -11.66 2.23
C LYS A 145 0.99 -10.38 3.07
N SER A 146 -0.04 -9.56 2.97
CA SER A 146 -0.20 -8.33 3.76
C SER A 146 -0.28 -8.60 5.27
N TYR A 147 -0.97 -9.66 5.71
CA TYR A 147 -1.07 -9.98 7.13
C TYR A 147 0.19 -10.67 7.67
N GLN A 148 0.90 -11.43 6.83
CA GLN A 148 2.23 -11.92 7.17
C GLN A 148 3.21 -10.77 7.36
N LEU A 149 3.12 -9.73 6.51
CA LEU A 149 3.89 -8.50 6.68
C LEU A 149 3.56 -7.80 8.01
N ILE A 150 2.27 -7.63 8.35
CA ILE A 150 1.84 -7.03 9.63
C ILE A 150 2.38 -7.82 10.82
N ARG A 151 2.36 -9.16 10.75
CA ARG A 151 2.92 -10.01 11.79
C ARG A 151 4.44 -9.81 11.95
N ARG A 152 5.18 -9.72 10.84
CA ARG A 152 6.63 -9.40 10.89
C ARG A 152 6.89 -8.00 11.46
N LEU A 153 5.99 -7.05 11.21
CA LEU A 153 6.09 -5.70 11.78
C LEU A 153 5.99 -5.75 13.31
N GLU A 154 5.05 -6.51 13.87
CA GLU A 154 4.94 -6.72 15.32
C GLU A 154 6.23 -7.32 15.89
N ASP A 155 6.76 -8.38 15.25
CA ASP A 155 8.00 -9.06 15.65
C ASP A 155 9.24 -8.13 15.60
N CYS A 156 9.30 -7.24 14.60
CA CYS A 156 10.40 -6.31 14.40
C CYS A 156 10.36 -5.14 15.38
N MET A 157 9.18 -4.55 15.58
CA MET A 157 9.01 -3.39 16.45
C MET A 157 9.12 -3.76 17.93
N LYS A 158 8.70 -4.97 18.32
CA LYS A 158 8.64 -5.43 19.72
C LYS A 158 7.95 -4.41 20.65
N ASP A 159 6.93 -3.74 20.12
CA ASP A 159 6.16 -2.74 20.83
C ASP A 159 4.89 -3.39 21.38
N GLU A 160 4.78 -3.50 22.71
CA GLU A 160 3.64 -4.11 23.38
C GLU A 160 2.30 -3.38 23.10
N ARG A 161 2.35 -2.16 22.55
CA ARG A 161 1.17 -1.38 22.17
C ARG A 161 0.59 -1.78 20.82
N ILE A 162 1.24 -2.67 20.07
CA ILE A 162 0.78 -3.18 18.78
C ILE A 162 0.37 -4.63 18.95
N CYS A 163 -0.63 -5.08 18.18
CA CYS A 163 -0.92 -6.49 18.05
C CYS A 163 -1.30 -6.87 16.61
N SER A 164 -0.88 -8.06 16.17
CA SER A 164 -1.38 -8.68 14.93
C SER A 164 -2.45 -9.72 15.29
N PRO A 165 -3.74 -9.47 14.97
CA PRO A 165 -4.78 -10.44 15.28
C PRO A 165 -4.48 -11.79 14.60
N PRO A 166 -4.56 -12.92 15.32
CA PRO A 166 -4.34 -14.24 14.75
C PRO A 166 -5.18 -14.44 13.48
N PHE A 167 -4.53 -14.94 12.43
CA PHE A 167 -5.16 -15.16 11.14
C PHE A 167 -4.65 -16.44 10.49
N MET A 168 -5.45 -17.00 9.58
CA MET A 168 -5.04 -18.09 8.70
C MET A 168 -5.80 -18.06 7.38
N VAL A 169 -5.29 -18.82 6.40
CA VAL A 169 -5.95 -19.00 5.11
C VAL A 169 -6.72 -20.32 5.11
N LEU A 170 -8.02 -20.26 4.83
CA LEU A 170 -8.82 -21.43 4.49
C LEU A 170 -8.82 -21.59 2.97
N ARG A 171 -8.34 -22.74 2.49
CA ARG A 171 -8.20 -23.03 1.05
C ARG A 171 -9.36 -23.82 0.48
N SER A 172 -9.94 -24.68 1.31
CA SER A 172 -10.96 -25.66 0.96
C SER A 172 -12.11 -25.55 1.94
N GLU A 173 -13.27 -26.07 1.54
CA GLU A 173 -14.49 -26.11 2.36
C GLU A 173 -14.24 -26.63 3.78
N CYS A 174 -15.00 -26.08 4.73
CA CYS A 174 -14.89 -26.46 6.13
C CYS A 174 -15.44 -27.87 6.36
N GLY A 175 -14.63 -28.75 6.95
CA GLY A 175 -15.00 -30.10 7.35
C GLY A 175 -14.91 -30.30 8.87
N THR A 176 -15.01 -31.55 9.31
CA THR A 176 -15.06 -31.95 10.72
C THR A 176 -13.83 -31.55 11.55
N ASP A 177 -12.66 -31.45 10.92
CA ASP A 177 -11.42 -31.06 11.62
C ASP A 177 -11.09 -29.58 11.49
N THR A 178 -11.88 -28.80 10.73
CA THR A 178 -11.58 -27.39 10.48
C THR A 178 -11.51 -26.59 11.78
N LEU A 179 -12.45 -26.80 12.72
CA LEU A 179 -12.42 -26.09 14.00
C LEU A 179 -11.13 -26.35 14.79
N LYS A 180 -10.66 -27.60 14.85
CA LYS A 180 -9.41 -27.95 15.54
C LYS A 180 -8.22 -27.23 14.92
N HIS A 181 -8.18 -27.12 13.59
CA HIS A 181 -7.14 -26.39 12.89
C HIS A 181 -7.20 -24.88 13.17
N ILE A 182 -8.39 -24.29 13.18
CA ILE A 182 -8.63 -22.88 13.53
C ILE A 182 -8.10 -22.59 14.94
N GLN A 183 -8.50 -23.41 15.92
CA GLN A 183 -8.08 -23.26 17.31
C GLN A 183 -6.58 -23.45 17.51
N LYS A 184 -5.95 -24.38 16.77
CA LYS A 184 -4.49 -24.58 16.81
C LYS A 184 -3.71 -23.35 16.34
N HIS A 185 -4.30 -22.52 15.48
CA HIS A 185 -3.71 -21.24 15.03
C HIS A 185 -4.07 -20.06 15.93
N GLY A 186 -4.67 -20.30 17.11
CA GLY A 186 -5.03 -19.25 18.06
C GLY A 186 -6.25 -18.43 17.65
N ILE A 187 -7.04 -18.93 16.69
CA ILE A 187 -8.24 -18.23 16.21
C ILE A 187 -9.45 -18.66 17.06
N THR A 188 -10.22 -17.69 17.51
CA THR A 188 -11.38 -17.87 18.41
C THR A 188 -12.62 -17.18 17.85
N PHE A 189 -13.79 -17.57 18.37
CA PHE A 189 -15.03 -16.88 18.01
C PHE A 189 -15.21 -15.56 18.80
N PRO A 190 -15.79 -14.52 18.17
CA PRO A 190 -16.06 -14.45 16.74
C PRO A 190 -14.80 -14.18 15.92
N PHE A 191 -14.78 -14.63 14.67
CA PHE A 191 -13.75 -14.27 13.70
C PHE A 191 -14.38 -13.71 12.41
N ILE A 192 -13.62 -12.88 11.70
CA ILE A 192 -14.01 -12.29 10.43
C ILE A 192 -13.39 -13.07 9.27
N CYS A 193 -14.22 -13.43 8.28
CA CYS A 193 -13.83 -13.95 6.99
C CYS A 193 -13.69 -12.80 6.00
N LYS A 194 -12.58 -12.75 5.29
CA LYS A 194 -12.28 -11.79 4.23
C LYS A 194 -11.88 -12.57 2.99
N THR A 195 -12.27 -12.12 1.80
CA THR A 195 -11.78 -12.75 0.56
C THR A 195 -10.25 -12.64 0.44
N PRO A 196 -9.56 -13.49 -0.34
CA PRO A 196 -8.10 -13.47 -0.41
C PRO A 196 -7.57 -12.22 -1.09
N ASN A 197 -8.29 -11.72 -2.11
CA ASN A 197 -7.97 -10.48 -2.79
C ASN A 197 -8.51 -9.29 -2.00
N SER A 198 -7.75 -8.19 -1.95
CA SER A 198 -8.17 -7.00 -1.20
C SER A 198 -9.35 -6.22 -1.83
N ASN A 199 -9.74 -6.54 -3.07
CA ASN A 199 -10.74 -5.81 -3.85
C ASN A 199 -12.17 -6.39 -3.77
N SER A 200 -12.34 -7.67 -3.43
CA SER A 200 -13.64 -8.19 -3.05
C SER A 200 -13.91 -7.76 -1.60
N HIS A 201 -14.73 -6.75 -1.43
CA HIS A 201 -15.07 -6.17 -0.14
C HIS A 201 -16.13 -6.97 0.61
N GLU A 202 -16.50 -8.17 0.12
CA GLU A 202 -17.39 -9.10 0.80
C GLU A 202 -16.69 -9.74 2.00
N MET A 203 -17.38 -9.72 3.14
CA MET A 203 -16.89 -10.24 4.41
C MET A 203 -18.00 -10.97 5.16
N ALA A 204 -17.60 -11.84 6.09
CA ALA A 204 -18.52 -12.49 7.01
C ALA A 204 -17.99 -12.47 8.44
N ILE A 205 -18.85 -12.44 9.45
CA ILE A 205 -18.49 -12.67 10.85
C ILE A 205 -19.14 -13.96 11.30
N ILE A 206 -18.31 -14.88 11.78
CA ILE A 206 -18.70 -16.23 12.21
C ILE A 206 -18.69 -16.27 13.73
N PHE A 207 -19.78 -16.76 14.34
CA PHE A 207 -19.98 -16.73 15.79
C PHE A 207 -19.92 -18.12 16.44
N SER A 208 -20.06 -19.20 15.68
CA SER A 208 -20.11 -20.56 16.22
C SER A 208 -19.55 -21.62 15.26
N GLU A 209 -19.38 -22.85 15.75
CA GLU A 209 -18.94 -23.99 14.93
C GLU A 209 -19.96 -24.34 13.84
N GLU A 210 -21.26 -24.22 14.14
CA GLU A 210 -22.35 -24.55 13.20
C GLU A 210 -22.36 -23.66 11.96
N ASP A 211 -21.79 -22.47 12.08
CA ASP A 211 -21.68 -21.44 11.05
C ASP A 211 -20.51 -21.67 10.10
N LEU A 212 -19.60 -22.61 10.40
CA LEU A 212 -18.43 -22.90 9.56
C LEU A 212 -18.82 -23.35 8.15
N LYS A 213 -20.01 -23.94 7.99
CA LYS A 213 -20.58 -24.34 6.70
C LYS A 213 -20.87 -23.16 5.77
N ASP A 214 -21.06 -21.95 6.32
CA ASP A 214 -21.40 -20.76 5.56
C ASP A 214 -20.15 -19.93 5.17
N VAL A 215 -18.96 -20.36 5.63
CA VAL A 215 -17.68 -19.80 5.19
C VAL A 215 -17.43 -20.19 3.74
N LYS A 216 -16.93 -19.26 2.94
CA LYS A 216 -16.64 -19.44 1.50
C LYS A 216 -15.14 -19.39 1.21
N PRO A 217 -14.43 -20.53 1.24
CA PRO A 217 -13.04 -20.63 0.78
C PRO A 217 -12.90 -20.46 -0.75
N PRO A 218 -11.73 -20.02 -1.25
CA PRO A 218 -10.57 -19.59 -0.48
C PRO A 218 -10.86 -18.26 0.25
N CYS A 219 -10.47 -18.14 1.51
CA CYS A 219 -10.63 -16.90 2.29
C CYS A 219 -9.55 -16.79 3.38
N VAL A 220 -9.36 -15.56 3.88
CA VAL A 220 -8.56 -15.29 5.08
C VAL A 220 -9.52 -15.13 6.24
N ILE A 221 -9.30 -15.91 7.31
CA ILE A 221 -10.01 -15.73 8.57
C ILE A 221 -9.08 -15.05 9.58
N GLN A 222 -9.62 -14.16 10.41
CA GLN A 222 -8.87 -13.38 11.38
C GLN A 222 -9.71 -13.16 12.63
N ASN A 223 -9.12 -13.20 13.82
CA ASN A 223 -9.84 -12.89 15.07
C ASN A 223 -10.54 -11.54 14.99
N PHE A 224 -11.79 -11.50 15.42
CA PHE A 224 -12.52 -10.24 15.57
C PHE A 224 -12.08 -9.58 16.88
N ILE A 225 -11.64 -8.33 16.79
CA ILE A 225 -11.25 -7.53 17.96
C ILE A 225 -12.33 -6.51 18.22
N ASN A 226 -12.88 -6.48 19.43
CA ASN A 226 -13.80 -5.41 19.84
C ASN A 226 -13.03 -4.08 19.94
N HIS A 227 -13.56 -3.04 19.31
CA HIS A 227 -12.88 -1.76 19.10
C HIS A 227 -13.85 -0.56 19.08
N ASP A 228 -14.99 -0.72 19.74
CA ASP A 228 -15.96 0.35 20.00
C ASP A 228 -16.53 1.02 18.74
N ALA A 229 -16.61 0.26 17.65
CA ALA A 229 -17.14 0.69 16.35
C ALA A 229 -16.38 1.87 15.71
N VAL A 230 -15.10 2.06 16.04
CA VAL A 230 -14.26 3.13 15.48
C VAL A 230 -13.06 2.56 14.71
N LEU A 231 -12.96 2.92 13.44
CA LEU A 231 -11.82 2.63 12.58
C LEU A 231 -10.97 3.89 12.39
N TYR A 232 -9.65 3.77 12.57
CA TYR A 232 -8.71 4.84 12.30
C TYR A 232 -7.97 4.54 10.99
N LYS A 233 -8.32 5.27 9.93
CA LYS A 233 -7.62 5.20 8.65
C LYS A 233 -6.41 6.11 8.70
N VAL A 234 -5.23 5.53 8.71
CA VAL A 234 -3.97 6.27 8.57
C VAL A 234 -3.64 6.34 7.09
N TYR A 235 -3.68 7.54 6.52
CA TYR A 235 -3.30 7.80 5.14
C TYR A 235 -1.88 8.33 5.08
N VAL A 236 -1.00 7.59 4.42
CA VAL A 236 0.43 7.89 4.31
C VAL A 236 0.74 8.44 2.91
N VAL A 237 1.52 9.52 2.88
CA VAL A 237 2.03 10.19 1.67
C VAL A 237 3.50 10.53 1.92
N GLY A 238 4.40 9.66 1.47
CA GLY A 238 5.83 9.81 1.74
C GLY A 238 6.12 9.80 3.25
N GLU A 239 6.70 10.87 3.75
CA GLU A 239 7.00 11.06 5.18
C GLU A 239 5.80 11.54 6.00
N ALA A 240 4.75 12.08 5.37
CA ALA A 240 3.57 12.61 6.05
C ALA A 240 2.50 11.53 6.22
N TYR A 241 1.67 11.67 7.28
CA TYR A 241 0.46 10.87 7.43
C TYR A 241 -0.66 11.64 8.12
N TYR A 242 -1.90 11.19 7.91
CA TYR A 242 -3.11 11.72 8.53
C TYR A 242 -3.95 10.59 9.08
N VAL A 243 -4.55 10.81 10.25
CA VAL A 243 -5.50 9.86 10.84
C VAL A 243 -6.91 10.39 10.60
N VAL A 244 -7.74 9.57 9.95
CA VAL A 244 -9.15 9.87 9.69
C VAL A 244 -10.01 8.83 10.39
N GLU A 245 -10.87 9.28 11.30
CA GLU A 245 -11.85 8.43 11.97
C GLU A 245 -12.96 8.00 10.98
N ARG A 246 -13.38 6.74 11.06
CA ARG A 246 -14.46 6.15 10.27
C ARG A 246 -15.36 5.29 11.15
N PRO A 247 -16.66 5.17 10.81
CA PRO A 247 -17.50 4.14 11.38
C PRO A 247 -16.90 2.74 11.16
N SER A 248 -17.11 1.85 12.12
CA SER A 248 -16.61 0.48 12.06
C SER A 248 -17.59 -0.49 12.72
N ILE A 249 -17.29 -1.78 12.65
CA ILE A 249 -18.16 -2.84 13.16
C ILE A 249 -18.28 -2.73 14.68
N ARG A 250 -19.52 -2.77 15.17
CA ARG A 250 -19.84 -2.78 16.60
C ARG A 250 -19.23 -3.96 17.37
N ASN A 251 -19.19 -3.82 18.69
CA ASN A 251 -18.74 -4.88 19.57
C ASN A 251 -19.69 -6.09 19.57
N PHE A 252 -19.10 -7.27 19.77
CA PHE A 252 -19.81 -8.53 19.98
C PHE A 252 -19.33 -9.25 21.25
N PRO A 253 -20.17 -10.10 21.85
CA PRO A 253 -19.73 -10.96 22.95
C PRO A 253 -18.52 -11.81 22.53
N SER A 254 -17.57 -12.00 23.46
CA SER A 254 -16.44 -12.90 23.24
C SER A 254 -16.86 -14.36 23.36
N GLY A 255 -16.25 -15.23 22.56
CA GLY A 255 -16.54 -16.66 22.54
C GLY A 255 -17.71 -17.03 21.61
N PRO A 256 -18.09 -18.32 21.59
CA PRO A 256 -19.22 -18.79 20.79
C PRO A 256 -20.52 -18.10 21.21
N ALA A 257 -21.33 -17.70 20.23
CA ALA A 257 -22.64 -17.11 20.49
C ALA A 257 -23.70 -17.75 19.60
N GLU A 258 -24.89 -18.03 20.15
CA GLU A 258 -26.06 -18.49 19.41
C GLU A 258 -26.65 -17.33 18.58
N ARG A 259 -25.97 -17.01 17.48
CA ARG A 259 -26.33 -15.95 16.54
C ARG A 259 -25.96 -16.41 15.13
N LYS A 260 -26.78 -16.02 14.15
CA LYS A 260 -26.50 -16.23 12.73
C LYS A 260 -25.25 -15.46 12.26
N PRO A 261 -24.52 -15.98 11.26
CA PRO A 261 -23.42 -15.27 10.64
C PRO A 261 -23.88 -13.93 10.08
N ILE A 262 -23.00 -12.94 10.11
CA ILE A 262 -23.26 -11.62 9.52
C ILE A 262 -22.47 -11.53 8.22
N PHE A 263 -23.17 -11.43 7.09
CA PHE A 263 -22.57 -11.16 5.79
C PHE A 263 -22.72 -9.68 5.47
N PHE A 264 -21.65 -9.04 5.02
CA PHE A 264 -21.67 -7.62 4.71
C PHE A 264 -20.60 -7.26 3.68
N HIS A 265 -20.75 -6.08 3.10
CA HIS A 265 -19.77 -5.50 2.22
C HIS A 265 -19.08 -4.35 2.96
N SER A 266 -17.74 -4.33 3.02
CA SER A 266 -17.01 -3.41 3.93
C SER A 266 -17.21 -1.93 3.60
N HIS A 267 -17.51 -1.60 2.33
CA HIS A 267 -17.86 -0.24 1.93
C HIS A 267 -19.17 0.28 2.53
N ASP A 268 -20.06 -0.61 2.96
CA ASP A 268 -21.35 -0.23 3.55
C ASP A 268 -21.23 -0.02 5.07
N VAL A 269 -20.06 -0.33 5.64
CA VAL A 269 -19.77 -0.22 7.07
C VAL A 269 -18.84 0.95 7.38
N SER A 270 -17.78 1.16 6.60
CA SER A 270 -16.65 2.04 6.99
C SER A 270 -16.39 3.25 6.07
N LYS A 271 -17.40 3.69 5.31
CA LYS A 271 -17.37 4.99 4.63
C LYS A 271 -17.94 6.10 5.53
N PRO A 272 -17.63 7.39 5.26
CA PRO A 272 -17.99 8.50 6.15
C PRO A 272 -19.49 8.59 6.47
N GLU A 273 -20.34 8.32 5.48
CA GLU A 273 -21.80 8.45 5.58
C GLU A 273 -22.52 7.13 5.96
N CYS A 274 -21.77 6.08 6.30
CA CYS A 274 -22.37 4.78 6.60
C CYS A 274 -23.07 4.80 7.96
N ALA A 275 -24.36 4.48 7.98
CA ALA A 275 -25.13 4.22 9.19
C ALA A 275 -25.95 2.94 9.00
N SER A 276 -25.71 1.95 9.86
CA SER A 276 -26.36 0.65 9.87
C SER A 276 -26.35 0.05 11.28
N ASP A 277 -27.15 -0.97 11.53
CA ASP A 277 -27.11 -1.70 12.82
C ASP A 277 -25.73 -2.29 13.12
N LEU A 278 -24.93 -2.56 12.08
CA LEU A 278 -23.61 -3.16 12.19
C LEU A 278 -22.52 -2.17 12.62
N ASN A 279 -22.72 -0.87 12.42
CA ASN A 279 -21.80 0.19 12.87
C ASN A 279 -22.41 1.15 13.90
N SER A 280 -23.57 0.78 14.47
CA SER A 280 -24.18 1.50 15.59
C SER A 280 -23.28 1.47 16.84
N ARG A 281 -23.22 2.62 17.52
CA ARG A 281 -22.51 2.84 18.78
C ARG A 281 -23.40 2.74 20.01
N ASP A 282 -24.65 2.29 19.87
CA ASP A 282 -25.63 2.30 20.97
C ASP A 282 -25.20 1.47 22.20
N ASN A 283 -24.24 0.55 22.03
CA ASN A 283 -23.72 -0.32 23.09
C ASN A 283 -22.27 0.02 23.49
N VAL A 284 -21.78 1.20 23.12
CA VAL A 284 -20.44 1.67 23.49
C VAL A 284 -20.59 2.65 24.65
N GLU A 285 -20.21 2.22 25.86
CA GLU A 285 -20.14 3.10 27.03
C GLU A 285 -18.76 3.79 27.08
N GLY A 286 -18.75 5.12 27.12
CA GLY A 286 -17.51 5.91 27.26
C GLY A 286 -16.92 6.43 25.95
N VAL A 287 -15.72 7.05 26.05
CA VAL A 287 -14.98 7.60 24.91
C VAL A 287 -14.08 6.50 24.35
N SER A 288 -14.24 6.17 23.08
CA SER A 288 -13.37 5.23 22.36
C SER A 288 -11.91 5.69 22.47
N ARG A 289 -11.00 4.73 22.66
CA ARG A 289 -9.56 5.04 22.75
C ARG A 289 -9.06 5.58 21.40
N VAL A 290 -8.24 6.62 21.46
CA VAL A 290 -7.61 7.27 20.30
C VAL A 290 -6.24 6.63 20.04
N PRO A 291 -5.82 6.45 18.78
CA PRO A 291 -4.50 5.90 18.49
C PRO A 291 -3.37 6.83 18.98
N ILE A 292 -2.26 6.22 19.37
CA ILE A 292 -1.05 6.90 19.84
C ILE A 292 -0.21 7.30 18.62
N ASP A 293 0.04 8.60 18.47
CA ASP A 293 0.76 9.16 17.33
C ASP A 293 2.13 8.51 17.10
N ASP A 294 2.92 8.34 18.16
CA ASP A 294 4.24 7.72 18.08
C ASP A 294 4.18 6.27 17.54
N VAL A 295 3.13 5.52 17.87
CA VAL A 295 2.92 4.15 17.37
C VAL A 295 2.60 4.19 15.89
N ILE A 296 1.71 5.08 15.45
CA ILE A 296 1.34 5.26 14.04
C ILE A 296 2.56 5.66 13.20
N ARG A 297 3.35 6.62 13.70
CA ARG A 297 4.57 7.09 13.03
C ARG A 297 5.55 5.96 12.81
N GLU A 298 5.75 5.13 13.82
CA GLU A 298 6.68 4.00 13.75
C GLU A 298 6.16 2.88 12.85
N ILE A 299 4.87 2.51 12.93
CA ILE A 299 4.22 1.56 12.00
C ILE A 299 4.41 2.04 10.55
N SER A 300 4.08 3.31 10.29
CA SER A 300 4.17 3.91 8.95
C SER A 300 5.61 3.86 8.45
N ARG A 301 6.58 4.26 9.27
CA ARG A 301 8.01 4.20 8.93
C ARG A 301 8.48 2.78 8.65
N CYS A 302 8.05 1.80 9.44
CA CYS A 302 8.47 0.41 9.31
C CYS A 302 7.90 -0.21 8.01
N LEU A 303 6.62 0.01 7.72
CA LEU A 303 5.98 -0.45 6.47
C LEU A 303 6.59 0.19 5.23
N ARG A 304 6.86 1.51 5.26
CA ARG A 304 7.54 2.20 4.15
C ARG A 304 8.88 1.56 3.83
N ARG A 305 9.71 1.33 4.85
CA ARG A 305 11.04 0.73 4.65
C ARG A 305 10.97 -0.74 4.22
N ALA A 306 10.01 -1.50 4.73
CA ALA A 306 9.88 -2.92 4.44
C ALA A 306 9.32 -3.20 3.04
N LEU A 307 8.45 -2.34 2.52
CA LEU A 307 7.83 -2.53 1.21
C LEU A 307 8.32 -1.56 0.14
N ASP A 308 9.10 -0.55 0.50
CA ASP A 308 9.44 0.58 -0.37
C ASP A 308 8.19 1.26 -0.97
N VAL A 309 7.15 1.41 -0.14
CA VAL A 309 5.91 2.10 -0.52
C VAL A 309 5.89 3.48 0.08
N SER A 310 5.22 4.41 -0.58
CA SER A 310 5.08 5.78 -0.12
C SER A 310 3.64 6.27 -0.13
N LEU A 311 2.79 5.64 -0.93
CA LEU A 311 1.41 6.02 -1.14
C LEU A 311 0.50 4.88 -0.71
N PHE A 312 0.13 4.83 0.56
CA PHE A 312 -0.69 3.74 1.09
C PHE A 312 -1.57 4.18 2.27
N GLY A 313 -2.54 3.35 2.62
CA GLY A 313 -3.38 3.52 3.79
C GLY A 313 -3.28 2.32 4.72
N ILE A 314 -3.38 2.56 6.02
CA ILE A 314 -3.37 1.55 7.07
C ILE A 314 -4.69 1.67 7.82
N ASP A 315 -5.41 0.56 7.96
CA ASP A 315 -6.63 0.49 8.75
C ASP A 315 -6.27 -0.03 10.15
N ILE A 316 -6.39 0.85 11.15
CA ILE A 316 -6.07 0.55 12.55
C ILE A 316 -7.34 0.57 13.40
N ILE A 317 -7.50 -0.44 14.23
CA ILE A 317 -8.50 -0.46 15.30
C ILE A 317 -7.79 -0.55 16.66
N ILE A 318 -8.42 0.01 17.70
CA ILE A 318 -7.88 -0.04 19.05
C ILE A 318 -8.67 -1.06 19.86
N SER A 319 -8.00 -2.11 20.32
CA SER A 319 -8.61 -3.13 21.19
C SER A 319 -9.17 -2.47 22.44
N ASN A 320 -10.47 -2.62 22.70
CA ASN A 320 -11.08 -2.05 23.90
C ASN A 320 -10.70 -2.80 25.19
N GLN A 321 -10.25 -4.06 25.05
CA GLN A 321 -9.75 -4.88 26.16
C GLN A 321 -8.32 -4.51 26.55
N THR A 322 -7.42 -4.39 25.57
CA THR A 322 -5.97 -4.23 25.82
C THR A 322 -5.46 -2.82 25.56
N GLY A 323 -6.14 -2.03 24.73
CA GLY A 323 -5.66 -0.74 24.25
C GLY A 323 -4.63 -0.81 23.13
N GLN A 324 -4.33 -2.01 22.63
CA GLN A 324 -3.35 -2.20 21.56
C GLN A 324 -3.89 -1.78 20.19
N HIS A 325 -2.98 -1.37 19.32
CA HIS A 325 -3.22 -1.00 17.93
C HIS A 325 -3.16 -2.26 17.08
N ALA A 326 -4.30 -2.68 16.56
CA ALA A 326 -4.38 -3.76 15.60
C ALA A 326 -4.44 -3.20 14.18
N VAL A 327 -3.42 -3.51 13.37
CA VAL A 327 -3.47 -3.25 11.93
C VAL A 327 -4.27 -4.37 11.29
N ILE A 328 -5.39 -4.03 10.65
CA ILE A 328 -6.35 -5.00 10.11
C ILE A 328 -6.46 -5.00 8.58
N ASP A 329 -5.91 -3.99 7.91
CA ASP A 329 -5.83 -3.90 6.46
C ASP A 329 -4.74 -2.88 6.05
N ILE A 330 -4.12 -3.10 4.88
CA ILE A 330 -3.18 -2.15 4.26
C ILE A 330 -3.55 -2.03 2.78
N ASN A 331 -3.71 -0.79 2.31
CA ASN A 331 -4.21 -0.50 0.98
C ASN A 331 -3.22 0.36 0.19
N ALA A 332 -2.79 -0.09 -0.99
CA ALA A 332 -1.99 0.74 -1.89
C ALA A 332 -2.81 1.92 -2.42
N PHE A 333 -2.21 3.10 -2.50
CA PHE A 333 -2.72 4.37 -3.02
C PHE A 333 -4.26 4.53 -2.90
N PRO A 334 -4.78 4.68 -1.67
CA PRO A 334 -6.21 4.74 -1.37
C PRO A 334 -6.85 6.04 -1.85
N GLY A 335 -8.08 6.34 -1.38
CA GLY A 335 -8.83 7.52 -1.79
C GLY A 335 -8.47 8.83 -1.09
N TYR A 336 -7.71 8.80 0.03
CA TYR A 336 -7.33 9.98 0.83
C TYR A 336 -8.49 10.90 1.21
N GLU A 337 -9.71 10.37 1.29
CA GLU A 337 -10.90 11.12 1.71
C GLU A 337 -10.77 11.56 3.17
N GLY A 338 -10.84 12.87 3.40
CA GLY A 338 -10.64 13.48 4.72
C GLY A 338 -9.23 14.02 4.97
N VAL A 339 -8.34 13.94 3.97
CA VAL A 339 -6.98 14.52 4.04
C VAL A 339 -6.97 15.90 3.36
N PRO A 340 -6.82 17.00 4.11
CA PRO A 340 -6.95 18.35 3.54
C PRO A 340 -5.79 18.75 2.63
N GLU A 341 -4.56 18.34 2.94
CA GLU A 341 -3.33 18.79 2.26
C GLU A 341 -2.72 17.71 1.35
N PHE A 342 -3.52 16.73 0.91
CA PHE A 342 -3.04 15.56 0.14
C PHE A 342 -2.16 15.93 -1.06
N PHE A 343 -2.54 16.93 -1.86
CA PHE A 343 -1.76 17.32 -3.04
C PHE A 343 -0.48 18.08 -2.71
N ASP A 344 -0.45 18.83 -1.61
CA ASP A 344 0.76 19.52 -1.15
C ASP A 344 1.78 18.50 -0.62
N ASP A 345 1.31 17.49 0.11
CA ASP A 345 2.15 16.39 0.60
C ASP A 345 2.65 15.52 -0.55
N LEU A 346 1.78 15.19 -1.53
CA LEU A 346 2.18 14.42 -2.71
C LEU A 346 3.22 15.18 -3.54
N LEU A 347 3.08 16.50 -3.68
CA LEU A 347 4.03 17.33 -4.41
C LEU A 347 5.36 17.42 -3.67
N SER A 348 5.32 17.53 -2.33
CA SER A 348 6.52 17.55 -1.48
C SER A 348 7.26 16.22 -1.55
N HIS A 349 6.53 15.10 -1.47
CA HIS A 349 7.09 13.76 -1.64
C HIS A 349 7.71 13.57 -3.02
N LEU A 350 6.98 13.88 -4.09
CA LEU A 350 7.48 13.82 -5.46
C LEU A 350 8.75 14.68 -5.65
N THR A 351 8.79 15.85 -5.03
CA THR A 351 9.96 16.74 -5.06
C THR A 351 11.16 16.11 -4.37
N SER A 352 10.97 15.48 -3.20
CA SER A 352 12.05 14.76 -2.49
C SER A 352 12.64 13.65 -3.35
N VAL A 353 11.78 12.81 -3.92
CA VAL A 353 12.18 11.70 -4.80
C VAL A 353 12.99 12.19 -6.01
N LEU A 354 12.54 13.27 -6.67
CA LEU A 354 13.25 13.86 -7.81
C LEU A 354 14.60 14.49 -7.41
N GLN A 355 14.72 15.00 -6.19
CA GLN A 355 15.96 15.56 -5.66
C GLN A 355 16.98 14.47 -5.30
N GLU A 356 16.52 13.39 -4.67
CA GLU A 356 17.35 12.22 -4.35
C GLU A 356 17.96 11.62 -5.62
N GLN A 357 17.15 11.41 -6.66
CA GLN A 357 17.66 11.00 -7.98
C GLN A 357 18.69 11.98 -8.57
N ALA A 358 18.48 13.29 -8.42
CA ALA A 358 19.43 14.29 -8.92
C ALA A 358 20.80 14.13 -8.25
N PHE A 359 20.79 13.95 -6.93
CA PHE A 359 21.99 13.81 -6.12
C PHE A 359 22.76 12.52 -6.46
N GLU A 360 22.06 11.40 -6.63
CA GLU A 360 22.66 10.14 -7.06
C GLU A 360 23.32 10.27 -8.45
N ARG A 361 22.63 10.88 -9.42
CA ARG A 361 23.19 11.12 -10.77
C ARG A 361 24.45 12.00 -10.72
N THR A 362 24.50 13.02 -9.86
CA THR A 362 25.71 13.86 -9.70
C THR A 362 26.86 13.14 -8.99
N SER A 363 26.55 12.25 -8.03
CA SER A 363 27.55 11.53 -7.25
C SER A 363 28.26 10.44 -8.07
N VAL A 364 27.56 9.83 -9.04
CA VAL A 364 28.14 8.80 -9.93
C VAL A 364 29.09 9.41 -10.99
N VAL A 365 28.89 10.68 -11.35
CA VAL A 365 29.72 11.37 -12.37
C VAL A 365 30.99 11.99 -11.77
N GLY A 366 31.04 12.22 -10.44
CA GLY A 366 32.17 12.83 -9.73
C GLY A 366 33.07 11.83 -9.00
N GLY A 367 33.80 10.97 -9.73
CA GLY A 367 34.72 10.00 -9.12
C GLY A 367 35.96 10.63 -8.49
N GLN A 368 35.97 10.80 -7.16
CA GLN A 368 37.15 10.61 -6.29
C GLN A 368 36.73 10.53 -4.81
N PRO A 369 37.14 9.50 -4.04
CA PRO A 369 36.87 9.45 -2.60
C PRO A 369 37.83 10.40 -1.85
N PRO A 370 37.36 11.29 -0.96
CA PRO A 370 38.25 12.01 -0.08
C PRO A 370 38.78 11.07 1.01
N ALA A 371 40.10 10.91 1.04
CA ALA A 371 40.82 10.33 2.16
C ALA A 371 40.94 11.34 3.31
N ALA A 372 40.87 10.81 4.54
CA ALA A 372 41.26 11.39 5.85
C ALA A 372 40.17 12.00 6.76
N ALA A 373 39.73 11.14 7.71
CA ALA A 373 39.79 11.27 9.18
C ALA A 373 39.14 12.45 9.94
N LEU A 374 38.14 12.11 10.77
CA LEU A 374 37.93 12.45 12.19
C LEU A 374 36.62 11.77 12.63
N ALA A 375 36.65 10.58 13.24
CA ALA A 375 36.75 10.34 14.68
C ALA A 375 35.53 10.82 15.51
N ASP A 376 34.80 9.81 16.00
CA ASP A 376 34.03 9.74 17.25
C ASP A 376 32.68 10.51 17.39
N CYS A 377 31.58 9.81 17.11
CA CYS A 377 30.40 9.84 18.00
C CYS A 377 29.53 8.59 17.75
N GLY A 378 29.12 7.93 18.84
CA GLY A 378 28.58 6.57 18.87
C GLY A 378 27.35 6.29 18.00
N LYS A 379 27.48 5.29 17.13
CA LYS A 379 26.36 4.57 16.50
C LYS A 379 25.90 3.43 17.41
N PRO A 380 24.62 3.08 17.39
CA PRO A 380 24.20 1.69 17.21
C PRO A 380 24.08 1.44 15.70
N CYS A 381 24.97 0.59 15.20
CA CYS A 381 24.91 0.01 13.87
C CYS A 381 23.78 -1.02 13.85
N MET A 382 22.85 -0.95 12.88
CA MET A 382 22.40 -2.07 12.04
C MET A 382 21.39 -1.57 10.98
N LEU A 383 21.43 -2.23 9.82
CA LEU A 383 20.60 -2.07 8.61
C LEU A 383 21.10 -1.07 7.56
N LEU A 384 22.18 -1.47 6.89
CA LEU A 384 22.55 -0.98 5.56
C LEU A 384 21.88 -1.86 4.48
N GLY A 385 21.00 -1.24 3.69
CA GLY A 385 20.99 -1.31 2.22
C GLY A 385 20.64 -2.60 1.48
N ASN A 386 20.38 -3.75 2.11
CA ASN A 386 20.11 -4.98 1.34
C ASN A 386 18.97 -5.87 1.87
N GLU A 387 18.16 -5.38 2.84
CA GLU A 387 17.07 -6.18 3.46
C GLU A 387 15.65 -5.77 3.07
N ALA A 388 15.44 -4.71 2.28
CA ALA A 388 14.10 -4.33 1.82
C ALA A 388 13.40 -5.49 1.07
N ASN A 389 14.17 -6.27 0.30
CA ASN A 389 13.66 -7.43 -0.44
C ASN A 389 13.34 -8.65 0.45
N THR A 390 13.85 -8.74 1.69
CA THR A 390 13.60 -9.89 2.58
C THR A 390 12.16 -9.90 3.13
N TRP A 391 11.49 -8.75 3.11
CA TRP A 391 10.14 -8.57 3.62
C TRP A 391 9.06 -8.87 2.59
N ILE A 392 9.40 -8.82 1.30
CA ILE A 392 8.52 -9.23 0.21
C ILE A 392 8.32 -10.74 0.31
N VAL A 393 7.08 -11.16 0.54
CA VAL A 393 6.74 -12.57 0.70
C VAL A 393 6.71 -13.21 -0.69
N GLU A 394 7.80 -13.88 -1.05
CA GLU A 394 7.86 -14.72 -2.25
C GLU A 394 7.11 -16.04 -2.01
N GLY A 395 6.17 -16.35 -2.91
CA GLY A 395 5.35 -17.56 -2.89
C GLY A 395 3.86 -17.27 -2.67
N ASP A 396 3.01 -17.93 -3.46
CA ASP A 396 1.57 -17.79 -3.30
C ASP A 396 1.08 -18.51 -2.05
N CYS A 397 0.53 -17.72 -1.12
CA CYS A 397 -0.29 -18.25 -0.04
C CYS A 397 -1.49 -19.02 -0.57
N VAL A 398 -1.86 -18.96 -1.85
CA VAL A 398 -2.95 -19.71 -2.48
C VAL A 398 -2.45 -20.39 -3.77
N LYS A 399 -1.63 -21.45 -3.65
CA LYS A 399 -1.33 -22.31 -4.81
C LYS A 399 -2.59 -23.07 -5.23
N ARG A 400 -3.04 -22.90 -6.48
CA ARG A 400 -4.09 -23.73 -7.11
C ARG A 400 -3.55 -25.15 -7.29
N GLY A 401 -4.38 -26.16 -7.03
CA GLY A 401 -4.02 -27.57 -7.22
C GLY A 401 -3.45 -27.81 -8.61
N GLY A 402 -2.27 -28.42 -8.66
CA GLY A 402 -1.54 -28.67 -9.90
C GLY A 402 -2.26 -29.70 -10.78
N ASN A 403 -2.33 -29.39 -12.08
CA ASN A 403 -2.37 -30.42 -13.10
C ASN A 403 -1.16 -31.34 -12.91
N GLN A 404 -1.41 -32.65 -12.94
CA GLN A 404 -0.38 -33.68 -12.85
C GLN A 404 0.63 -33.49 -14.00
N GLY A 405 1.82 -32.99 -13.67
CA GLY A 405 2.99 -33.04 -14.54
C GLY A 405 3.59 -34.43 -14.45
N LEU A 406 3.46 -35.20 -15.53
CA LEU A 406 4.23 -36.42 -15.76
C LEU A 406 5.72 -36.06 -15.76
N GLY A 407 6.45 -36.62 -14.79
CA GLY A 407 7.91 -36.52 -14.74
C GLY A 407 8.54 -37.40 -15.81
N CYS A 408 9.57 -36.87 -16.46
CA CYS A 408 10.55 -37.67 -17.18
C CYS A 408 11.95 -37.17 -16.79
N ASP A 409 12.67 -38.04 -16.10
CA ASP A 409 14.09 -37.95 -15.84
C ASP A 409 14.88 -37.91 -17.16
N SER A 410 15.87 -37.04 -17.19
CA SER A 410 16.93 -37.00 -18.19
C SER A 410 17.96 -38.09 -17.90
N GLU A 411 18.27 -38.95 -18.87
CA GLU A 411 19.65 -39.29 -19.26
C GLU A 411 19.72 -40.10 -20.58
N VAL A 412 20.40 -39.46 -21.57
CA VAL A 412 21.31 -40.00 -22.61
C VAL A 412 20.84 -41.16 -23.54
N SER A 413 20.62 -40.89 -24.83
CA SER A 413 21.64 -41.09 -25.89
C SER A 413 21.07 -41.16 -27.33
N ALA A 414 21.79 -40.47 -28.23
CA ALA A 414 22.12 -40.76 -29.63
C ALA A 414 21.03 -41.04 -30.71
N ASN A 415 20.98 -40.09 -31.65
CA ASN A 415 21.04 -40.26 -33.11
C ASN A 415 20.12 -41.30 -33.80
N PHE A 416 19.18 -40.82 -34.60
CA PHE A 416 19.18 -40.93 -36.09
C PHE A 416 17.89 -40.28 -36.61
N GLN A 417 17.99 -39.12 -37.27
CA GLN A 417 17.97 -38.97 -38.73
C GLN A 417 16.63 -39.31 -39.42
N GLN A 418 16.08 -38.23 -40.00
CA GLN A 418 15.68 -38.10 -41.41
C GLN A 418 14.19 -37.92 -41.73
N HIS A 419 13.93 -36.74 -42.34
CA HIS A 419 13.09 -36.49 -43.51
C HIS A 419 11.60 -36.85 -43.40
N CYS A 420 10.64 -36.11 -43.97
CA CYS A 420 10.59 -34.87 -44.73
C CYS A 420 9.08 -34.57 -44.92
N VAL A 421 8.73 -33.29 -44.91
CA VAL A 421 7.92 -32.61 -45.95
C VAL A 421 6.45 -33.06 -46.17
N SER A 422 5.56 -32.17 -45.72
CA SER A 422 4.35 -31.61 -46.37
C SER A 422 3.33 -32.53 -47.08
N ALA A 423 2.06 -32.33 -46.74
CA ALA A 423 0.99 -32.07 -47.73
C ALA A 423 -0.31 -31.57 -47.04
N ILE A 424 -0.72 -30.35 -47.39
CA ILE A 424 -2.12 -29.88 -47.47
C ILE A 424 -2.57 -30.32 -48.90
N PRO A 425 -3.81 -30.77 -49.21
CA PRO A 425 -4.99 -29.90 -49.08
C PRO A 425 -6.41 -30.51 -48.98
N THR A 426 -7.37 -29.64 -48.58
CA THR A 426 -8.80 -29.48 -48.97
C THR A 426 -9.68 -30.74 -49.24
N LYS A 427 -10.96 -30.81 -48.85
CA LYS A 427 -12.11 -30.07 -49.43
C LYS A 427 -13.44 -30.54 -48.80
N ALA A 428 -14.40 -29.61 -48.76
CA ALA A 428 -15.86 -29.72 -49.01
C ALA A 428 -16.68 -30.85 -48.31
N SER A 429 -17.59 -30.51 -47.40
CA SER A 429 -18.98 -30.02 -47.65
C SER A 429 -19.91 -31.10 -48.21
N SER A 430 -20.95 -31.46 -47.45
CA SER A 430 -22.30 -31.82 -47.95
C SER A 430 -23.28 -31.93 -46.78
N GLN A 431 -24.28 -31.03 -46.82
CA GLN A 431 -25.66 -31.08 -46.31
C GLN A 431 -25.94 -31.17 -44.81
#